data_AF-A0A2E8L8E8-F1
#
_entry.id   AF-A0A2E8L8E8-F1
#
_cell.length_a   1.000
_cell.length_b   1.000
_cell.length_c   1.000
_cell.angle_alpha   90.00
_cell.angle_beta   90.00
_cell.angle_gamma   90.00
#
_symmetry.space_group_name_H-M   'P 1'
#
loop_
_entity.id
_entity.type
_entity.pdbx_description
1 polymer ?
#
loop_
_entity_poly.entity_id
_entity_poly.type
_entity_poly.pdbx_seq_one_letter_code
_entity_poly.pdbx_strand_id
1 'polypeptide(L)'
;MIQALIQPVAGLASSWIAGRAAKSKAKADLELAIIENKTRLALSETEANHEWEMSQLQDKDKWLRWFSYSMFTAPILVMVVAPEHGKRIFENLEYVPSWLIEIWIALNGAVWGLSSLKGVVPSVVGSIRKK
;
A
#
# COMPACT_ATOMS: atom_id res chain seq x y z
N MET A 1 -24.31 -26.28 -36.91
CA MET A 1 -22.90 -26.41 -36.45
C MET A 1 -22.45 -25.22 -35.58
N ILE A 2 -22.98 -24.01 -35.76
CA ILE A 2 -22.71 -22.85 -34.86
C ILE A 2 -23.26 -23.10 -33.43
N GLN A 3 -24.41 -23.78 -33.30
CA GLN A 3 -25.01 -24.13 -31.99
C GLN A 3 -24.10 -25.00 -31.10
N ALA A 4 -23.22 -25.82 -31.70
CA ALA A 4 -22.33 -26.73 -30.98
C ALA A 4 -21.09 -26.03 -30.39
N LEU A 5 -20.74 -24.84 -30.89
CA LEU A 5 -19.62 -24.03 -30.40
C LEU A 5 -20.01 -23.07 -29.28
N ILE A 6 -21.30 -22.80 -29.08
CA ILE A 6 -21.79 -21.89 -28.02
C ILE A 6 -21.78 -22.57 -26.65
N GLN A 7 -22.02 -23.89 -26.59
CA GLN A 7 -22.07 -24.65 -25.33
C GLN A 7 -20.72 -24.71 -24.59
N PRO A 8 -19.57 -25.00 -25.23
CA PRO A 8 -18.27 -24.98 -24.55
C PRO A 8 -17.87 -23.58 -24.07
N VAL A 9 -18.17 -22.55 -24.86
CA VAL A 9 -17.83 -21.15 -24.51
C VAL A 9 -18.70 -20.64 -23.35
N ALA A 10 -19.97 -21.03 -23.30
CA ALA A 10 -20.84 -20.72 -22.17
C ALA A 10 -20.38 -21.40 -20.87
N GLY A 11 -19.87 -22.64 -20.93
CA GLY A 11 -19.28 -23.34 -19.78
C GLY A 11 -17.95 -22.73 -19.30
N LEU A 12 -17.13 -22.22 -20.22
CA LEU A 12 -15.89 -21.51 -19.89
C LEU A 12 -16.18 -20.12 -19.29
N ALA A 13 -17.16 -19.39 -19.81
CA ALA A 13 -17.58 -18.11 -19.26
C ALA A 13 -18.21 -18.26 -17.86
N SER A 14 -19.06 -19.27 -17.65
CA SER A 14 -19.68 -19.53 -16.35
C SER A 14 -18.66 -19.98 -15.30
N SER A 15 -17.70 -20.85 -15.67
CA SER A 15 -16.61 -21.25 -14.77
C SER A 15 -15.63 -20.10 -14.46
N TRP A 16 -15.38 -19.20 -15.42
CA TRP A 16 -14.58 -18.00 -15.18
C TRP A 16 -15.27 -17.01 -14.24
N ILE A 17 -16.57 -16.76 -14.43
CA ILE A 17 -17.39 -15.92 -13.53
C ILE A 17 -17.47 -16.56 -12.13
N ALA A 18 -17.72 -17.87 -12.05
CA ALA A 18 -17.76 -18.61 -10.79
C ALA A 18 -16.40 -18.58 -10.06
N GLY A 19 -15.29 -18.74 -10.80
CA GLY A 19 -13.94 -18.64 -10.25
C GLY A 19 -13.61 -17.24 -9.73
N ARG A 20 -14.11 -16.19 -10.38
CA ARG A 20 -13.93 -14.79 -9.93
C ARG A 20 -14.77 -14.50 -8.68
N ALA A 21 -16.00 -14.99 -8.63
CA ALA A 21 -16.86 -14.91 -7.45
C ALA A 21 -16.28 -15.68 -6.25
N ALA A 22 -15.79 -16.90 -6.47
CA ALA A 22 -15.13 -17.71 -5.44
C ALA A 22 -13.85 -17.04 -4.92
N LYS A 23 -13.03 -16.44 -5.80
CA LYS A 23 -11.86 -15.65 -5.39
C LYS A 23 -12.24 -14.41 -4.57
N SER A 24 -13.32 -13.73 -4.95
CA SER A 24 -13.82 -12.58 -4.20
C SER A 24 -14.31 -12.98 -2.81
N LYS A 25 -15.05 -14.10 -2.72
CA LYS A 25 -15.53 -14.64 -1.45
C LYS A 25 -14.37 -15.10 -0.56
N ALA A 26 -13.42 -15.85 -1.09
CA ALA A 26 -12.24 -16.29 -0.33
C ALA A 26 -11.39 -15.11 0.18
N LYS A 27 -11.32 -14.00 -0.57
CA LYS A 27 -10.68 -12.76 -0.09
C LYS A 27 -11.44 -12.11 1.05
N ALA A 28 -12.76 -12.03 0.94
CA ALA A 28 -13.61 -11.49 2.01
C ALA A 28 -13.52 -12.35 3.28
N ASP A 29 -13.56 -13.68 3.14
CA ASP A 29 -13.43 -14.62 4.26
C ASP A 29 -12.04 -14.53 4.92
N LEU A 30 -10.98 -14.35 4.12
CA LEU A 30 -9.62 -14.12 4.61
C LEU A 30 -9.51 -12.79 5.37
N GLU A 31 -10.07 -11.71 4.83
CA GLU A 31 -10.10 -10.40 5.50
C GLU A 31 -10.88 -10.48 6.81
N LEU A 32 -12.02 -11.18 6.82
CA LEU A 32 -12.82 -11.41 8.03
C LEU A 32 -12.02 -12.19 9.08
N ALA A 33 -11.36 -13.29 8.69
CA ALA A 33 -10.53 -14.08 9.60
C ALA A 33 -9.34 -13.28 10.16
N ILE A 34 -8.73 -12.41 9.35
CA ILE A 34 -7.66 -11.49 9.81
C ILE A 34 -8.23 -10.49 10.82
N ILE A 35 -9.40 -9.90 10.56
CA ILE A 35 -10.06 -8.97 11.48
C ILE A 35 -10.43 -9.68 12.78
N GLU A 36 -11.03 -10.86 12.72
CA GLU A 36 -11.39 -11.66 13.90
C GLU A 36 -10.17 -12.03 14.74
N ASN A 37 -9.06 -12.41 14.09
CA ASN A 37 -7.81 -12.70 14.81
C ASN A 37 -7.23 -11.43 15.43
N LYS A 38 -7.24 -10.29 14.71
CA LYS A 38 -6.86 -8.98 15.24
C LYS A 38 -7.71 -8.58 16.45
N THR A 39 -9.02 -8.80 16.41
CA THR A 39 -9.95 -8.53 17.50
C THR A 39 -9.71 -9.47 18.68
N ARG A 40 -9.49 -10.76 18.43
CA ARG A 40 -9.13 -11.73 19.47
C ARG A 40 -7.85 -11.32 20.20
N LEU A 41 -6.81 -10.94 19.45
CA LEU A 41 -5.56 -10.42 20.01
C LEU A 41 -5.80 -9.14 20.82
N ALA A 42 -6.61 -8.22 20.30
CA ALA A 42 -6.97 -6.98 21.02
C ALA A 42 -7.69 -7.23 22.35
N LEU A 43 -8.49 -8.29 22.44
CA LEU A 43 -9.33 -8.61 23.60
C LEU A 43 -8.67 -9.56 24.60
N SER A 44 -7.58 -10.25 24.23
CA SER A 44 -6.91 -11.16 25.16
C SER A 44 -6.07 -10.37 26.18
N GLU A 45 -6.47 -10.38 27.45
CA GLU A 45 -5.71 -9.78 28.56
C GLU A 45 -4.45 -10.58 28.94
N THR A 46 -4.33 -11.82 28.47
CA THR A 46 -3.26 -12.78 28.81
C THR A 46 -2.09 -12.81 27.82
N GLU A 47 -2.31 -12.44 26.56
CA GLU A 47 -1.23 -12.24 25.59
C GLU A 47 -0.66 -10.85 25.83
N ALA A 48 0.67 -10.71 25.96
CA ALA A 48 1.33 -9.50 26.42
C ALA A 48 1.22 -8.34 25.39
N ASN A 49 0.02 -7.78 25.26
CA ASN A 49 -0.36 -6.72 24.33
C ASN A 49 0.40 -5.44 24.65
N HIS A 50 1.61 -5.31 24.10
CA HIS A 50 2.29 -4.03 24.14
C HIS A 50 1.58 -3.09 23.17
N GLU A 51 1.39 -1.84 23.58
CA GLU A 51 0.68 -0.81 22.82
C GLU A 51 1.24 -0.65 21.38
N TRP A 52 2.54 -0.92 21.19
CA TRP A 52 3.20 -0.90 19.88
C TRP A 52 2.78 -2.06 18.95
N GLU A 53 2.49 -3.26 19.47
CA GLU A 53 1.95 -4.39 18.68
C GLU A 53 0.53 -4.09 18.20
N MET A 54 -0.31 -3.57 19.11
CA MET A 54 -1.67 -3.15 18.79
C MET A 54 -1.72 -2.00 17.78
N SER A 55 -0.76 -1.08 17.84
CA SER A 55 -0.63 0.03 16.88
C SER A 55 -0.32 -0.43 15.45
N GLN A 56 0.37 -1.57 15.28
CA GLN A 56 0.69 -2.14 13.96
C GLN A 56 -0.52 -2.83 13.30
N LEU A 57 -1.51 -3.25 14.10
CA LEU A 57 -2.73 -3.88 13.57
C LEU A 57 -3.69 -2.85 12.94
N GLN A 58 -3.55 -1.57 13.29
CA GLN A 58 -4.29 -0.47 12.69
C GLN A 58 -3.69 -0.14 11.32
N ASP A 59 -4.48 -0.29 10.26
CA ASP A 59 -4.10 -0.04 8.87
C ASP A 59 -4.06 1.48 8.56
N LYS A 60 -3.41 2.24 9.43
CA LYS A 60 -3.43 3.71 9.48
C LYS A 60 -2.78 4.37 8.26
N ASP A 61 -1.91 3.65 7.57
CA ASP A 61 -1.04 4.28 6.57
C ASP A 61 -1.56 4.18 5.14
N LYS A 62 -2.60 3.39 4.85
CA LYS A 62 -2.99 3.13 3.45
C LYS A 62 -3.39 4.42 2.73
N TRP A 63 -4.28 5.21 3.32
CA TRP A 63 -4.70 6.49 2.75
C TRP A 63 -3.55 7.50 2.67
N LEU A 64 -2.72 7.58 3.72
CA LEU A 64 -1.57 8.49 3.76
C LEU A 64 -0.54 8.13 2.67
N ARG A 65 -0.26 6.84 2.45
CA ARG A 65 0.59 6.36 1.36
C ARG A 65 0.02 6.76 0.01
N TRP A 66 -1.26 6.50 -0.24
CA TRP A 66 -1.92 6.87 -1.49
C TRP A 66 -1.85 8.37 -1.76
N PHE A 67 -2.11 9.19 -0.73
CA PHE A 67 -2.01 10.64 -0.83
C PHE A 67 -0.57 11.10 -1.13
N SER A 68 0.42 10.62 -0.37
CA SER A 68 1.82 11.00 -0.57
C SER A 68 2.36 10.58 -1.94
N TYR A 69 2.09 9.35 -2.38
CA TYR A 69 2.49 8.91 -3.72
C TYR A 69 1.81 9.72 -4.83
N SER A 70 0.53 10.07 -4.65
CA SER A 70 -0.18 10.93 -5.59
C SER A 70 0.43 12.33 -5.65
N MET A 71 0.75 12.92 -4.49
CA MET A 71 1.38 14.23 -4.38
C MET A 71 2.75 14.28 -5.09
N PHE A 72 3.60 13.26 -4.89
CA PHE A 72 4.92 13.22 -5.55
C PHE A 72 4.83 12.91 -7.05
N THR A 73 3.80 12.17 -7.47
CA THR A 73 3.61 11.74 -8.86
C THR A 73 2.87 12.78 -9.70
N ALA A 74 2.01 13.60 -9.08
CA ALA A 74 1.23 14.64 -9.75
C ALA A 74 2.07 15.56 -10.68
N PRO A 75 3.19 16.18 -10.25
CA PRO A 75 3.97 17.03 -11.15
C PRO A 75 4.55 16.27 -12.36
N ILE A 76 4.87 14.98 -12.20
CA ILE A 76 5.34 14.12 -13.30
C ILE A 76 4.22 13.86 -14.29
N LEU A 77 3.00 13.55 -13.81
CA LEU A 77 1.84 13.35 -14.69
C LEU A 77 1.46 14.63 -15.42
N VAL A 78 1.55 15.79 -14.75
CA VAL A 78 1.34 17.10 -15.40
C VAL A 78 2.38 17.33 -16.50
N MET A 79 3.64 16.95 -16.32
CA MET A 79 4.63 17.01 -17.40
C MET A 79 4.28 16.15 -18.62
N VAL A 80 3.69 14.97 -18.42
CA VAL A 80 3.31 14.07 -19.52
C VAL A 80 2.12 14.62 -20.30
N VAL A 81 1.09 15.13 -19.60
CA VAL A 81 -0.16 15.57 -20.22
C VAL A 81 -0.09 17.03 -20.70
N ALA A 82 0.66 17.88 -19.99
CA ALA A 82 0.79 19.31 -20.25
C ALA A 82 2.24 19.78 -19.99
N PRO A 83 3.19 19.49 -20.90
CA PRO A 83 4.61 19.74 -20.70
C PRO A 83 4.95 21.19 -20.29
N GLU A 84 4.29 22.18 -20.89
CA GLU A 84 4.50 23.61 -20.57
C GLU A 84 4.07 23.99 -19.15
N HIS A 85 3.08 23.31 -18.58
CA HIS A 85 2.68 23.52 -17.20
C HIS A 85 3.61 22.77 -16.25
N GLY A 86 3.99 21.54 -16.61
CA GLY A 86 4.95 20.76 -15.83
C GLY A 86 6.31 21.45 -15.71
N LYS A 87 6.83 21.99 -16.82
CA LYS A 87 8.07 22.79 -16.84
C LYS A 87 8.00 23.98 -15.86
N ARG A 88 6.92 24.75 -15.91
CA ARG A 88 6.70 25.89 -15.00
C ARG A 88 6.64 25.49 -13.51
N ILE A 89 6.14 24.30 -13.18
CA ILE A 89 6.15 23.80 -11.80
C ILE A 89 7.58 23.63 -11.28
N PHE A 90 8.48 23.05 -12.10
CA PHE A 90 9.87 22.84 -11.71
C PHE A 90 10.70 24.13 -11.73
N GLU A 91 10.48 25.02 -12.71
CA GLU A 91 11.12 26.35 -12.74
C GLU A 91 10.74 27.16 -11.50
N ASN A 92 9.48 27.08 -11.07
CA ASN A 92 9.03 27.79 -9.88
C ASN A 92 9.64 27.24 -8.57
N LEU A 93 10.19 26.02 -8.59
CA LEU A 93 10.86 25.45 -7.43
C LEU A 93 12.13 26.24 -7.07
N GLU A 94 12.75 26.91 -8.05
CA GLU A 94 13.93 27.77 -7.83
C GLU A 94 13.62 29.01 -6.98
N TYR A 95 12.36 29.44 -6.92
CA TYR A 95 11.93 30.55 -6.06
C TYR A 95 11.67 30.12 -4.62
N VAL A 96 11.64 28.81 -4.35
CA VAL A 96 11.41 28.31 -3.00
C VAL A 96 12.72 28.43 -2.21
N PRO A 97 12.71 29.05 -1.01
CA PRO A 97 13.90 29.13 -0.18
C PRO A 97 14.49 27.75 0.12
N SER A 98 15.83 27.62 0.02
CA SER A 98 16.51 26.33 0.17
C SER A 98 16.22 25.64 1.51
N TRP A 99 16.19 26.42 2.61
CA TRP A 99 15.86 25.89 3.94
C TRP A 99 14.49 25.22 4.01
N LEU A 100 13.51 25.70 3.22
CA LEU A 100 12.17 25.14 3.18
C LEU A 100 12.16 23.81 2.42
N ILE A 101 12.91 23.73 1.31
CA ILE A 101 13.10 22.49 0.55
C ILE A 101 13.83 21.46 1.42
N GLU A 102 14.88 21.86 2.12
CA GLU A 102 15.67 21.00 3.01
C GLU A 102 14.84 20.41 4.14
N ILE A 103 14.08 21.24 4.86
CA ILE A 103 13.15 20.79 5.90
C ILE A 103 12.10 19.86 5.29
N TRP A 104 11.59 20.18 4.10
CA TRP A 104 10.56 19.37 3.48
C TRP A 104 11.07 17.98 3.06
N ILE A 105 12.28 17.90 2.52
CA ILE A 105 12.95 16.62 2.22
C ILE A 105 13.21 15.85 3.52
N ALA A 106 13.71 16.52 4.57
CA ALA A 106 13.99 15.88 5.85
C ALA A 106 12.74 15.30 6.51
N LEU A 107 11.61 16.02 6.49
CA LEU A 107 10.33 15.55 7.00
C LEU A 107 9.85 14.30 6.27
N ASN A 108 9.87 14.30 4.93
CA ASN A 108 9.47 13.14 4.15
C ASN A 108 10.43 11.96 4.33
N GLY A 109 11.73 12.23 4.41
CA GLY A 109 12.75 11.23 4.70
C GLY A 109 12.56 10.60 6.10
N ALA A 110 12.18 11.38 7.10
CA ALA A 110 11.89 10.86 8.44
C ALA A 110 10.61 10.00 8.45
N VAL A 111 9.53 10.45 7.81
CA VAL A 111 8.25 9.72 7.77
C VAL A 111 8.37 8.42 6.98
N TRP A 112 8.98 8.47 5.79
CA TRP A 112 9.02 7.33 4.88
C TRP A 112 10.32 6.51 4.99
N GLY A 113 11.46 7.14 5.25
CA GLY A 113 12.76 6.47 5.42
C GLY A 113 12.83 5.65 6.71
N LEU A 114 12.34 6.18 7.84
CA LEU A 114 12.31 5.42 9.09
C LEU A 114 11.34 4.23 9.02
N SER A 115 10.25 4.36 8.27
CA SER A 115 9.31 3.27 7.99
C SER A 115 9.98 2.13 7.21
N SER A 116 10.84 2.45 6.24
CA SER A 116 11.60 1.45 5.47
C SER A 116 12.61 0.67 6.33
N LEU A 117 13.26 1.36 7.28
CA LEU A 117 14.25 0.75 8.17
C LEU A 117 13.61 -0.26 9.14
N LYS A 118 12.37 -0.02 9.60
CA LYS A 118 11.66 -0.94 10.49
C LYS A 118 11.41 -2.33 9.88
N GLY A 119 11.28 -2.42 8.55
CA GLY A 119 11.14 -3.71 7.85
C GLY A 119 12.48 -4.43 7.62
N VAL A 120 13.57 -3.68 7.48
CA VAL A 120 14.89 -4.22 7.13
C VAL A 120 15.69 -4.61 8.36
N VAL A 121 15.64 -3.81 9.43
CA VAL A 121 16.44 -4.01 10.66
C VAL A 121 16.21 -5.39 11.30
N PRO A 122 14.97 -5.90 11.48
CA PRO A 122 14.76 -7.24 12.02
C PRO A 122 15.37 -8.34 11.14
N SER A 123 15.33 -8.18 9.82
CA SER A 123 15.89 -9.16 8.87
C SER A 123 17.43 -9.20 8.92
N VAL A 124 18.07 -8.03 9.09
CA VAL A 124 19.53 -7.91 9.15
C VAL A 124 20.04 -8.40 10.51
N VAL A 125 19.43 -7.96 11.61
CA VAL A 125 19.80 -8.41 12.96
C VAL A 125 19.56 -9.92 13.12
N GLY A 126 18.44 -10.43 12.59
CA GLY A 126 18.15 -11.87 12.59
C GLY A 126 19.14 -12.70 11.76
N SER A 127 19.67 -12.15 10.67
CA SER A 127 20.68 -12.81 9.83
C SER A 127 22.07 -12.81 10.46
N ILE A 128 22.41 -11.78 11.24
CA ILE A 128 23.67 -11.68 11.98
C ILE A 128 23.66 -12.62 13.20
N ARG A 129 22.54 -12.72 13.92
CA ARG A 129 22.40 -13.56 15.12
C ARG A 129 22.29 -15.07 14.81
N LYS A 130 22.03 -15.43 13.55
CA LYS A 130 22.00 -16.83 13.06
C LYS A 130 23.35 -17.33 12.53
N LYS A 131 24.38 -16.48 12.51
CA LYS A 131 25.79 -16.89 12.33
C LYS A 131 26.45 -16.98 13.69
#